data_AF-A0A843DDJ1-F1
#
_entry.id   AF-A0A843DDJ1-F1
#
_cell.length_a   1.000
_cell.length_b   1.000
_cell.length_c   1.000
_cell.angle_alpha   90.00
_cell.angle_beta   90.00
_cell.angle_gamma   90.00
#
_symmetry.space_group_name_H-M   'P 1'
#
loop_
_entity.id
_entity.type
_entity.pdbx_description
1 polymer ?
#
loop_
_entity_poly.entity_id
_entity_poly.type
_entity_poly.pdbx_seq_one_letter_code
_entity_poly.pdbx_strand_id
1 'polypeptide(L)'
;MNYNRIIVLLIIIILVAGLAVLAFSGHSVSKEDSVVKILSNSTLNANDSIKIKLTDLSNNPIAGENVAISVFDSNGSLVTSKSLKTGNDGEASLNLTNVSGGKYSVNITYEGNSQYNGCKLLRSFTVADSLVEEVASEEQVTSNTQSSGDSGAYYSEQSQSVVYTGEVELGPDGNYWRHTGNNEWEQVG
;
A
#
# COMPACT_ATOMS: atom_id res chain seq x y z
N MET A 1 -45.50 -52.30 46.59
CA MET A 1 -44.34 -51.46 46.25
C MET A 1 -44.11 -50.51 47.42
N ASN A 2 -43.00 -50.62 48.14
CA ASN A 2 -42.85 -49.96 49.44
C ASN A 2 -42.62 -48.47 49.25
N TYR A 3 -43.38 -47.63 49.97
CA TYR A 3 -43.32 -46.17 49.88
C TYR A 3 -41.88 -45.64 49.99
N ASN A 4 -41.05 -46.24 50.85
CA ASN A 4 -39.63 -45.87 51.00
C ASN A 4 -38.83 -46.06 49.71
N ARG A 5 -39.12 -47.08 48.88
CA ARG A 5 -38.44 -47.29 47.58
C ARG A 5 -38.90 -46.29 46.53
N ILE A 6 -40.17 -45.89 46.56
CA ILE A 6 -40.74 -44.90 45.64
C ILE A 6 -40.17 -43.51 45.95
N ILE A 7 -40.09 -43.13 47.23
CA ILE A 7 -39.53 -41.86 47.67
C ILE A 7 -38.06 -41.71 47.30
N VAL A 8 -37.25 -42.77 47.50
CA VAL A 8 -35.82 -42.76 47.14
C VAL A 8 -35.62 -42.57 45.63
N LEU A 9 -36.44 -43.21 44.79
CA LEU A 9 -36.35 -43.06 43.33
C LEU A 9 -36.73 -41.64 42.86
N LEU A 10 -37.72 -41.00 43.48
CA LEU A 10 -38.11 -39.63 43.15
C LEU A 10 -37.02 -38.61 43.50
N ILE A 11 -36.32 -38.79 44.63
CA ILE A 11 -35.22 -37.90 45.03
C ILE A 11 -34.05 -37.97 44.04
N ILE A 12 -33.71 -39.17 43.56
CA ILE A 12 -32.62 -39.37 42.58
C ILE A 12 -32.97 -38.69 41.25
N ILE A 13 -34.21 -38.81 40.78
CA ILE A 13 -34.66 -38.17 39.53
C ILE A 13 -34.61 -36.64 39.63
N ILE A 14 -35.00 -36.06 40.78
CA ILE A 14 -34.93 -34.61 40.99
C ILE A 14 -33.48 -34.13 41.08
N LEU A 15 -32.58 -34.91 41.68
CA LEU A 15 -31.14 -34.60 41.71
C LEU A 15 -30.51 -34.62 40.31
N VAL A 16 -30.85 -35.62 39.49
CA VAL A 16 -30.36 -35.74 38.11
C VAL A 16 -30.96 -34.66 37.21
N ALA A 17 -32.26 -34.36 37.34
CA ALA A 17 -32.91 -33.28 36.62
C ALA A 17 -32.36 -31.90 37.03
N GLY A 18 -32.10 -31.68 38.33
CA GLY A 18 -31.49 -30.45 38.84
C GLY A 18 -30.08 -30.23 38.31
N LEU A 19 -29.26 -31.28 38.22
CA LEU A 19 -27.92 -31.20 37.62
C LEU A 19 -27.94 -30.96 36.10
N ALA A 20 -28.91 -31.55 35.38
CA ALA A 20 -29.07 -31.32 33.94
C ALA A 20 -29.55 -29.89 33.61
N VAL A 21 -30.37 -29.28 34.47
CA VAL A 21 -30.86 -27.90 34.27
C VAL A 21 -29.75 -26.86 34.50
N LEU A 22 -28.80 -27.11 35.41
CA LEU A 22 -27.70 -26.18 35.71
C LEU A 22 -26.63 -26.08 34.61
N ALA A 23 -26.65 -26.97 33.60
CA ALA A 23 -25.73 -26.91 32.47
C ALA A 23 -26.28 -26.13 31.25
N PHE A 24 -27.54 -25.68 31.28
CA PHE A 24 -28.16 -24.91 30.20
C PHE A 24 -28.09 -23.39 30.39
N SER A 25 -27.31 -22.91 31.36
CA SER A 25 -27.03 -21.48 31.50
C SER A 25 -26.24 -21.01 30.27
N GLY A 26 -26.93 -20.24 29.41
CA GLY A 26 -26.43 -19.76 28.13
C GLY A 26 -25.02 -19.18 28.27
N HIS A 27 -24.07 -19.81 27.58
CA HIS A 27 -22.76 -19.24 27.35
C HIS A 27 -22.95 -18.04 26.43
N SER A 28 -23.23 -16.87 27.01
CA SER A 28 -23.17 -15.61 26.27
C SER A 28 -21.69 -15.41 25.93
N VAL A 29 -21.28 -15.81 24.73
CA VAL A 29 -19.97 -15.44 24.20
C VAL A 29 -19.99 -13.91 24.06
N SER A 30 -19.28 -13.22 24.96
CA SER A 30 -18.99 -11.80 24.76
C SER A 30 -18.14 -11.67 23.51
N LYS A 31 -18.55 -10.79 22.60
CA LYS A 31 -17.80 -10.52 21.38
C LYS A 31 -16.47 -9.83 21.71
N GLU A 32 -15.43 -10.18 20.97
CA GLU A 32 -14.12 -9.53 21.04
C GLU A 32 -14.08 -8.32 20.08
N ASP A 33 -13.31 -7.28 20.42
CA ASP A 33 -13.15 -6.13 19.54
C ASP A 33 -12.17 -6.42 18.39
N SER A 34 -12.49 -5.88 17.22
CA SER A 34 -11.64 -5.98 16.03
C SER A 34 -10.98 -4.64 15.69
N VAL A 35 -9.86 -4.71 14.97
CA VAL A 35 -9.06 -3.59 14.53
C VAL A 35 -8.66 -3.81 13.07
N VAL A 36 -8.84 -2.80 12.24
CA VAL A 36 -8.25 -2.74 10.90
C VAL A 36 -6.99 -1.88 10.94
N LYS A 37 -5.93 -2.34 10.27
CA LYS A 37 -4.69 -1.58 10.03
C LYS A 37 -4.43 -1.47 8.54
N ILE A 38 -3.92 -0.32 8.10
CA ILE A 38 -3.39 -0.15 6.74
C ILE A 38 -1.89 -0.51 6.79
N LEU A 39 -1.47 -1.38 5.88
CA LEU A 39 -0.08 -1.80 5.72
C LEU A 39 0.64 -1.04 4.59
N SER A 40 -0.11 -0.51 3.63
CA SER A 40 0.45 0.31 2.55
C SER A 40 0.99 1.64 3.05
N ASN A 41 1.90 2.23 2.27
CA ASN A 41 2.43 3.56 2.53
C ASN A 41 1.35 4.65 2.34
N SER A 42 1.65 5.87 2.79
CA SER A 42 0.75 7.01 2.62
C SER A 42 0.81 7.64 1.22
N THR A 43 1.78 7.24 0.38
CA THR A 43 2.01 7.74 -0.98
C THR A 43 2.16 6.56 -1.93
N LEU A 44 1.13 6.28 -2.71
CA LEU A 44 1.06 5.16 -3.65
C LEU A 44 1.31 5.63 -5.08
N ASN A 45 1.78 4.75 -5.95
CA ASN A 45 1.87 5.02 -7.38
C ASN A 45 0.59 4.56 -8.11
N ALA A 46 0.45 4.95 -9.38
CA ALA A 46 -0.60 4.41 -10.24
C ALA A 46 -0.51 2.86 -10.29
N ASN A 47 -1.64 2.18 -10.13
CA ASN A 47 -1.75 0.71 -10.09
C ASN A 47 -1.20 0.02 -8.84
N ASP A 48 -0.73 0.76 -7.84
CA ASP A 48 -0.43 0.20 -6.52
C ASP A 48 -1.70 -0.31 -5.82
N SER A 49 -1.51 -0.96 -4.68
CA SER A 49 -2.58 -1.55 -3.89
C SER A 49 -2.66 -1.01 -2.47
N ILE A 50 -3.87 -0.81 -1.98
CA ILE A 50 -4.15 -0.60 -0.56
C ILE A 50 -4.23 -1.96 0.11
N LYS A 51 -3.23 -2.28 0.94
CA LYS A 51 -3.17 -3.49 1.76
C LYS A 51 -3.64 -3.17 3.17
N ILE A 52 -4.48 -4.04 3.70
CA ILE A 52 -5.02 -3.94 5.05
C ILE A 52 -4.82 -5.26 5.80
N LYS A 53 -4.85 -5.17 7.13
CA LYS A 53 -4.88 -6.33 8.03
C LYS A 53 -6.00 -6.16 9.05
N LEU A 54 -6.85 -7.16 9.17
CA LEU A 54 -7.89 -7.26 10.19
C LEU A 54 -7.39 -8.16 11.32
N THR A 55 -7.38 -7.63 12.54
CA THR A 55 -6.98 -8.36 13.74
C THR A 55 -7.97 -8.17 14.87
N ASP A 56 -7.85 -8.96 15.93
CA ASP A 56 -8.39 -8.61 17.25
C ASP A 56 -7.50 -7.55 17.95
N LEU A 57 -7.85 -7.18 19.18
CA LEU A 57 -7.04 -6.28 20.03
C LEU A 57 -5.68 -6.87 20.44
N SER A 58 -5.57 -8.20 20.47
CA SER A 58 -4.34 -8.94 20.78
C SER A 58 -3.40 -9.06 19.58
N ASN A 59 -3.82 -8.57 18.40
CA ASN A 59 -3.15 -8.68 17.10
C ASN A 59 -3.20 -10.07 16.45
N ASN A 60 -4.12 -10.95 16.87
CA ASN A 60 -4.34 -12.20 16.14
C ASN A 60 -5.13 -11.90 14.86
N PRO A 61 -4.78 -12.55 13.73
CA PRO A 61 -5.41 -12.30 12.45
C PRO A 61 -6.86 -12.83 12.42
N ILE A 62 -7.77 -12.04 11.87
CA ILE A 62 -9.16 -12.45 11.63
C ILE A 62 -9.31 -12.78 10.13
N ALA A 63 -9.28 -14.07 9.83
CA ALA A 63 -9.29 -14.61 8.47
C ALA A 63 -10.70 -14.91 7.94
N GLY A 64 -10.87 -14.85 6.61
CA GLY A 64 -12.08 -15.26 5.94
C GLY A 64 -13.27 -14.30 6.06
N GLU A 65 -13.05 -13.08 6.56
CA GLU A 65 -14.09 -12.09 6.81
C GLU A 65 -14.19 -11.07 5.68
N ASN A 66 -15.40 -10.56 5.42
CA ASN A 66 -15.63 -9.56 4.40
C ASN A 66 -15.42 -8.15 4.96
N VAL A 67 -14.54 -7.38 4.33
CA VAL A 67 -14.24 -5.99 4.67
C VAL A 67 -14.58 -5.10 3.48
N ALA A 68 -15.42 -4.10 3.72
CA ALA A 68 -15.78 -3.10 2.72
C ALA A 68 -14.73 -1.99 2.69
N ILE A 69 -14.21 -1.68 1.51
CA ILE A 69 -13.24 -0.62 1.28
C ILE A 69 -13.80 0.34 0.24
N SER A 70 -13.86 1.62 0.57
CA SER A 70 -14.32 2.69 -0.31
C SER A 70 -13.28 3.80 -0.36
N VAL A 71 -12.92 4.24 -1.56
CA VAL A 71 -11.95 5.32 -1.81
C VAL A 71 -12.69 6.53 -2.35
N PHE A 72 -12.39 7.70 -1.79
CA PHE A 72 -12.96 8.98 -2.18
C PHE A 72 -11.85 9.95 -2.61
N ASP A 73 -12.13 10.79 -3.60
CA ASP A 73 -11.25 11.88 -4.02
C ASP A 73 -11.27 13.06 -3.01
N SER A 74 -10.49 14.10 -3.28
CA SER A 74 -10.44 15.31 -2.45
C SER A 74 -11.75 16.09 -2.37
N ASN A 75 -12.67 15.87 -3.33
CA ASN A 75 -13.99 16.49 -3.36
C ASN A 75 -15.04 15.64 -2.61
N GLY A 76 -14.64 14.47 -2.10
CA GLY A 76 -15.54 13.52 -1.44
C GLY A 76 -16.33 12.64 -2.42
N SER A 77 -15.99 12.65 -3.71
CA SER A 77 -16.62 11.78 -4.70
C SER A 77 -16.10 10.35 -4.59
N LEU A 78 -16.99 9.37 -4.70
CA LEU A 78 -16.62 7.96 -4.65
C LEU A 78 -15.85 7.57 -5.93
N VAL A 79 -14.60 7.14 -5.76
CA VAL A 79 -13.73 6.70 -6.85
C VAL A 79 -13.88 5.21 -7.10
N THR A 80 -13.81 4.41 -6.03
CA THR A 80 -14.00 2.97 -6.10
C THR A 80 -14.50 2.41 -4.78
N SER A 81 -15.25 1.30 -4.83
CA SER A 81 -15.69 0.57 -3.65
C SER A 81 -15.69 -0.93 -3.92
N LYS A 82 -15.19 -1.72 -2.98
CA LYS A 82 -15.15 -3.18 -3.09
C LYS A 82 -15.26 -3.84 -1.72
N SER A 83 -15.94 -4.98 -1.68
CA SER A 83 -15.90 -5.90 -0.54
C SER A 83 -14.85 -6.97 -0.80
N LEU A 84 -13.88 -7.09 0.10
CA LEU A 84 -12.77 -8.04 0.00
C LEU A 84 -12.81 -9.02 1.16
N LYS A 85 -12.49 -10.29 0.88
CA LYS A 85 -12.38 -11.33 1.90
C LYS A 85 -10.94 -11.39 2.43
N THR A 86 -10.76 -11.38 3.75
CA THR A 86 -9.42 -11.51 4.35
C THR A 86 -8.86 -12.92 4.15
N GLY A 87 -7.56 -13.01 3.89
CA GLY A 87 -6.83 -14.27 3.82
C GLY A 87 -6.51 -14.85 5.20
N ASN A 88 -5.75 -15.94 5.25
CA ASN A 88 -5.34 -16.63 6.48
C ASN A 88 -4.59 -15.71 7.47
N ASP A 89 -3.82 -14.75 6.96
CA ASP A 89 -3.09 -13.77 7.78
C ASP A 89 -3.94 -12.56 8.18
N GLY A 90 -5.25 -12.60 7.92
CA GLY A 90 -6.17 -11.47 8.14
C GLY A 90 -6.00 -10.34 7.13
N GLU A 91 -5.24 -10.56 6.06
CA GLU A 91 -4.88 -9.52 5.08
C GLU A 91 -5.80 -9.49 3.87
N ALA A 92 -6.02 -8.29 3.31
CA ALA A 92 -6.74 -8.08 2.06
C ALA A 92 -6.10 -6.93 1.26
N SER A 93 -6.21 -6.96 -0.07
CA SER A 93 -5.57 -5.99 -0.97
C SER A 93 -6.54 -5.47 -2.03
N LEU A 94 -6.69 -4.14 -2.11
CA LEU A 94 -7.45 -3.45 -3.14
C LEU A 94 -6.50 -2.79 -4.15
N ASN A 95 -6.54 -3.23 -5.40
CA ASN A 95 -5.74 -2.63 -6.47
C ASN A 95 -6.39 -1.32 -6.94
N LEU A 96 -5.58 -0.25 -7.04
CA LEU A 96 -5.99 1.06 -7.53
C LEU A 96 -5.70 1.20 -9.02
N THR A 97 -6.53 0.58 -9.85
CA THR A 97 -6.39 0.67 -11.31
C THR A 97 -6.98 1.97 -11.85
N ASN A 98 -6.27 2.66 -12.74
CA ASN A 98 -6.72 3.90 -13.41
C ASN A 98 -7.08 5.04 -12.45
N VAL A 99 -6.42 5.13 -11.30
CA VAL A 99 -6.56 6.27 -10.38
C VAL A 99 -5.50 7.30 -10.73
N SER A 100 -5.91 8.53 -11.02
CA SER A 100 -5.00 9.64 -11.33
C SER A 100 -4.18 10.07 -10.10
N GLY A 101 -3.07 10.78 -10.34
CA GLY A 101 -2.35 11.45 -9.25
C GLY A 101 -3.26 12.41 -8.48
N GLY A 102 -3.12 12.43 -7.14
CA GLY A 102 -3.95 13.30 -6.30
C GLY A 102 -4.06 12.85 -4.84
N LYS A 103 -4.82 13.62 -4.06
CA LYS A 103 -5.13 13.30 -2.66
C LYS A 103 -6.45 12.53 -2.59
N TYR A 104 -6.45 11.47 -1.80
CA TYR A 104 -7.58 10.58 -1.61
C TYR A 104 -7.79 10.27 -0.13
N SER A 105 -8.97 9.74 0.17
CA SER A 105 -9.28 9.13 1.46
C SER A 105 -9.83 7.73 1.27
N VAL A 106 -9.43 6.81 2.15
CA VAL A 106 -9.96 5.45 2.19
C VAL A 106 -10.78 5.26 3.46
N ASN A 107 -11.99 4.73 3.30
CA ASN A 107 -12.88 4.28 4.36
C ASN A 107 -12.94 2.76 4.32
N ILE A 108 -12.53 2.12 5.41
CA ILE A 108 -12.55 0.68 5.57
C ILE A 108 -13.52 0.35 6.69
N THR A 109 -14.45 -0.57 6.41
CA THR A 109 -15.47 -0.99 7.36
C THR A 109 -15.56 -2.51 7.43
N TYR A 110 -15.45 -3.02 8.65
CA TYR A 110 -15.82 -4.39 8.99
C TYR A 110 -17.05 -4.35 9.90
N GLU A 111 -18.13 -5.02 9.51
CA GLU A 111 -19.40 -4.99 10.25
C GLU A 111 -19.39 -5.89 11.51
N GLY A 112 -18.38 -6.74 11.66
CA GLY A 112 -18.33 -7.75 12.72
C GLY A 112 -19.12 -9.01 12.37
N ASN A 113 -19.07 -9.98 13.27
CA ASN A 113 -19.81 -11.24 13.16
C ASN A 113 -20.31 -11.69 14.55
N SER A 114 -20.59 -12.98 14.76
CA SER A 114 -21.01 -13.50 16.07
C SER A 114 -19.90 -13.52 17.12
N GLN A 115 -18.64 -13.43 16.71
CA GLN A 115 -17.46 -13.48 17.59
C GLN A 115 -16.81 -12.10 17.76
N TYR A 116 -16.82 -11.26 16.72
CA TYR A 116 -16.10 -9.99 16.70
C TYR A 116 -17.01 -8.79 16.50
N ASN A 117 -16.79 -7.72 17.26
CA ASN A 117 -17.40 -6.42 17.04
C ASN A 117 -16.88 -5.81 15.73
N GLY A 118 -17.72 -5.02 15.07
CA GLY A 118 -17.31 -4.29 13.87
C GLY A 118 -16.36 -3.14 14.17
N CYS A 119 -15.55 -2.74 13.20
CA CYS A 119 -14.64 -1.62 13.30
C CYS A 119 -14.57 -0.83 11.99
N LYS A 120 -14.11 0.42 12.10
CA LYS A 120 -14.00 1.35 10.96
C LYS A 120 -12.66 2.09 11.02
N LEU A 121 -12.08 2.33 9.86
CA LEU A 121 -10.85 3.11 9.72
C LEU A 121 -10.98 4.09 8.54
N LEU A 122 -10.69 5.36 8.79
CA LEU A 122 -10.62 6.39 7.78
C LEU A 122 -9.19 6.94 7.72
N ARG A 123 -8.60 7.01 6.52
CA ARG A 123 -7.23 7.49 6.34
C ARG A 123 -7.08 8.23 5.02
N SER A 124 -6.39 9.37 5.04
CA SER A 124 -5.97 10.05 3.81
C SER A 124 -4.67 9.46 3.27
N PHE A 125 -4.54 9.41 1.95
CA PHE A 125 -3.33 9.01 1.24
C PHE A 125 -3.18 9.84 -0.04
N THR A 126 -2.02 9.78 -0.67
CA THR A 126 -1.74 10.45 -1.95
C THR A 126 -1.41 9.39 -2.98
N VAL A 127 -1.93 9.54 -4.20
CA VAL A 127 -1.42 8.83 -5.37
C VAL A 127 -0.47 9.79 -6.06
N ALA A 128 0.79 9.39 -6.21
CA ALA A 128 1.74 10.11 -7.03
C ALA A 128 1.25 10.05 -8.48
N ASP A 129 1.21 11.20 -9.14
CA ASP A 129 1.06 11.18 -10.59
C ASP A 129 2.28 10.46 -11.13
N SER A 130 2.08 9.56 -12.11
CA SER A 130 3.21 9.07 -12.88
C SER A 130 3.71 10.24 -13.73
N LEU A 131 4.52 11.11 -13.14
CA LEU A 131 5.61 11.69 -13.91
C LEU A 131 6.31 10.47 -14.51
N VAL A 132 6.49 10.47 -15.82
CA VAL A 132 7.45 9.58 -16.43
C VAL A 132 8.74 9.84 -15.65
N GLU A 133 9.06 8.96 -14.70
CA GLU A 133 10.41 8.87 -14.18
C GLU A 133 11.22 8.44 -15.39
N GLU A 134 11.85 9.42 -16.05
CA GLU A 134 13.07 9.14 -16.78
C GLU A 134 14.04 8.56 -15.75
N VAL A 135 14.03 7.24 -15.69
CA VAL A 135 14.97 6.33 -15.06
C VAL A 135 16.17 7.03 -14.41
N ALA A 136 16.07 7.33 -13.13
CA ALA A 136 17.24 7.28 -12.26
C ALA A 136 17.52 5.80 -11.96
N SER A 137 17.87 5.04 -13.00
CA SER A 137 18.52 3.75 -12.85
C SER A 137 19.90 4.02 -12.24
N GLU A 138 20.15 3.51 -11.03
CA GLU A 138 21.51 3.28 -10.58
C GLU A 138 22.24 2.45 -11.63
N GLU A 139 23.11 3.12 -12.38
CA GLU A 139 23.98 2.49 -13.35
C GLU A 139 25.10 1.76 -12.58
N GLN A 140 24.83 0.52 -12.16
CA GLN A 140 25.90 -0.45 -11.94
C GLN A 140 26.40 -0.88 -13.32
N VAL A 141 27.39 -0.12 -13.79
CA VAL A 141 28.22 -0.40 -14.97
C VAL A 141 28.71 -1.85 -14.91
N THR A 142 28.21 -2.67 -15.83
CA THR A 142 28.85 -3.91 -16.22
C THR A 142 30.12 -3.57 -17.01
N SER A 143 31.23 -4.22 -16.66
CA SER A 143 32.57 -3.96 -17.19
C SER A 143 32.62 -3.78 -18.71
N ASN A 144 33.04 -2.60 -19.15
CA ASN A 144 33.42 -2.31 -20.53
C ASN A 144 34.55 -3.25 -20.99
N THR A 145 34.35 -3.91 -22.14
CA THR A 145 35.43 -3.99 -23.12
C THR A 145 35.33 -2.75 -24.00
N GLN A 146 36.39 -1.95 -23.95
CA GLN A 146 36.62 -0.59 -24.45
C GLN A 146 36.44 -0.40 -25.97
N SER A 147 35.78 0.68 -26.40
CA SER A 147 36.22 1.52 -27.54
C SER A 147 35.50 2.87 -27.59
N SER A 148 36.29 3.93 -27.73
CA SER A 148 35.98 5.36 -27.69
C SER A 148 34.90 5.84 -28.68
N GLY A 149 34.01 6.72 -28.19
CA GLY A 149 33.15 7.58 -29.00
C GLY A 149 33.02 8.94 -28.32
N ASP A 150 33.59 9.97 -28.92
CA ASP A 150 33.57 11.36 -28.46
C ASP A 150 32.17 11.96 -28.59
N SER A 151 31.61 12.47 -27.50
CA SER A 151 30.25 13.03 -27.46
C SER A 151 30.13 14.40 -28.14
N GLY A 152 31.24 15.00 -28.61
CA GLY A 152 31.24 16.26 -29.35
C GLY A 152 30.75 17.48 -28.56
N ALA A 153 30.69 17.38 -27.23
CA ALA A 153 30.24 18.43 -26.32
C ALA A 153 31.38 18.85 -25.39
N TYR A 154 31.66 20.14 -25.34
CA TYR A 154 32.69 20.75 -24.49
C TYR A 154 32.08 21.85 -23.63
N TYR A 155 32.45 21.95 -22.34
CA TYR A 155 32.01 23.04 -21.48
C TYR A 155 33.01 24.20 -21.53
N SER A 156 32.59 25.35 -22.08
CA SER A 156 33.39 26.56 -22.17
C SER A 156 33.28 27.37 -20.89
N GLU A 157 34.39 27.51 -20.16
CA GLU A 157 34.43 28.34 -18.95
C GLU A 157 34.30 29.84 -19.26
N GLN A 158 34.62 30.24 -20.50
CA GLN A 158 34.55 31.64 -20.93
C GLN A 158 33.10 32.10 -21.13
N SER A 159 32.28 31.28 -21.81
CA SER A 159 30.85 31.54 -22.01
C SER A 159 29.96 30.91 -20.92
N GLN A 160 30.56 30.15 -19.99
CA GLN A 160 29.88 29.34 -18.96
C GLN A 160 28.80 28.42 -19.54
N SER A 161 28.99 27.96 -20.77
CA SER A 161 27.99 27.25 -21.57
C SER A 161 28.59 26.02 -22.26
N VAL A 162 27.74 25.02 -22.55
CA VAL A 162 28.15 23.83 -23.32
C VAL A 162 28.12 24.17 -24.80
N VAL A 163 29.24 23.89 -25.47
CA VAL A 163 29.47 24.13 -26.89
C VAL A 163 29.49 22.79 -27.61
N TYR A 164 28.74 22.71 -28.70
CA TYR A 164 28.66 21.49 -29.51
C TYR A 164 29.55 21.59 -30.76
N THR A 165 30.00 20.46 -31.27
CA THR A 165 30.75 20.40 -32.54
C THR A 165 30.02 21.16 -33.66
N GLY A 166 30.73 22.10 -34.29
CA GLY A 166 30.21 22.98 -35.34
C GLY A 166 29.80 24.37 -34.87
N GLU A 167 29.69 24.60 -33.56
CA GLU A 167 29.35 25.90 -32.98
C GLU A 167 30.59 26.83 -32.95
N VAL A 168 30.36 28.12 -33.21
CA VAL A 168 31.41 29.14 -33.36
C VAL A 168 31.35 30.12 -32.19
N GLU A 169 32.46 30.27 -31.47
CA GLU A 169 32.60 31.18 -30.33
C GLU A 169 33.71 32.23 -30.58
N LEU A 170 33.63 33.39 -29.90
CA LEU A 170 34.67 34.42 -29.94
C LEU A 170 35.74 34.13 -28.88
N GLY A 171 36.96 33.86 -29.34
CA GLY A 171 38.11 33.54 -28.48
C GLY A 171 38.65 34.74 -27.71
N PRO A 172 39.51 34.51 -26.69
CA PRO A 172 40.13 35.56 -25.90
C PRO A 172 41.04 36.50 -26.72
N ASP A 173 41.50 36.02 -27.88
CA ASP A 173 42.32 36.73 -28.84
C ASP A 173 41.51 37.63 -29.78
N GLY A 174 40.18 37.62 -29.68
CA GLY A 174 39.25 38.38 -30.51
C GLY A 174 38.96 37.75 -31.87
N ASN A 175 39.38 36.50 -32.10
CA ASN A 175 39.09 35.75 -33.32
C ASN A 175 37.94 34.76 -33.10
N TYR A 176 37.23 34.38 -34.16
CA TYR A 176 36.18 33.36 -34.07
C TYR A 176 36.79 31.96 -34.19
N TRP A 177 36.29 31.02 -33.40
CA TRP A 177 36.77 29.64 -33.34
C TRP A 177 35.60 28.68 -33.42
N ARG A 178 35.72 27.61 -34.21
CA ARG A 178 34.72 26.54 -34.33
C ARG A 178 35.19 25.29 -33.62
N HIS A 179 34.33 24.70 -32.79
CA HIS A 179 34.63 23.42 -32.15
C HIS A 179 34.51 22.27 -33.17
N THR A 180 35.54 21.43 -33.28
CA THR A 180 35.61 20.32 -34.27
C THR A 180 35.43 18.93 -33.65
N GLY A 181 35.19 18.85 -32.33
CA GLY A 181 35.15 17.60 -31.56
C GLY A 181 36.52 17.27 -30.95
N ASN A 182 36.56 16.30 -30.03
CA ASN A 182 37.75 15.85 -29.29
C ASN A 182 38.54 16.97 -28.59
N ASN A 183 37.86 18.04 -28.17
CA ASN A 183 38.46 19.27 -27.64
C ASN A 183 39.38 20.02 -28.63
N GLU A 184 39.23 19.80 -29.93
CA GLU A 184 39.96 20.51 -30.97
C GLU A 184 39.16 21.70 -31.52
N TRP A 185 39.85 22.79 -31.81
CA TRP A 185 39.28 24.06 -32.29
C TRP A 185 39.95 24.54 -33.57
N GLU A 186 39.15 25.06 -34.49
CA GLU A 186 39.61 25.62 -35.77
C GLU A 186 39.26 27.11 -35.85
N GLN A 187 40.25 27.97 -36.15
CA GLN A 187 40.00 29.40 -36.30
C GLN A 187 39.17 29.66 -37.56
N VAL A 188 38.04 30.34 -37.38
CA VAL A 188 37.18 30.82 -38.45
C VAL A 188 37.59 32.26 -38.76
N GLY A 189 38.05 32.48 -39.99
CA GLY A 189 38.54 33.77 -40.48
C GLY A 189 37.48 34.87 -40.55
#